data_AF-A0A1Y2JY94-F1
#
_entry.id   AF-A0A1Y2JY94-F1
#
_cell.length_a   1.000
_cell.length_b   1.000
_cell.length_c   1.000
_cell.angle_alpha   90.00
_cell.angle_beta   90.00
_cell.angle_gamma   90.00
#
_symmetry.space_group_name_H-M   'P 1'
#
loop_
_entity.id
_entity.type
_entity.pdbx_description
1 polymer ?
#
loop_
_entity_poly.entity_id
_entity_poly.type
_entity_poly.pdbx_seq_one_letter_code
_entity_poly.pdbx_strand_id
1 'polypeptide(L)'
;MGVDKKNDVAILAAARLYDLSHTCFAEHFQSLRAFYADPTIHAHPLDRCTCTAPSAKKITGKVAYHGDYWVRRDFRGKGMSKIIARITHGLSFALWAPDFLCGLVARWSLDKGIVAQYGYAHHEEGGSILQLVENNIVDDDWLVWRTGEELRSQFDPGHKGDLIQTTTVCLA
;
A
#
# COMPACT_ATOMS: atom_id res chain seq x y z
N MET A 1 -6.49 2.62 14.73
CA MET A 1 -7.40 1.49 15.06
C MET A 1 -8.80 2.03 15.29
N GLY A 2 -9.84 1.35 14.81
CA GLY A 2 -11.23 1.69 15.07
C GLY A 2 -11.97 0.52 15.73
N VAL A 3 -12.83 0.83 16.69
CA VAL A 3 -13.63 -0.12 17.47
C VAL A 3 -15.12 0.09 17.22
N ASP A 4 -15.93 -0.95 17.44
CA ASP A 4 -17.39 -0.85 17.40
C ASP A 4 -17.99 -0.41 18.75
N LYS A 5 -19.33 -0.41 18.85
CA LYS A 5 -20.05 0.00 20.06
C LYS A 5 -19.81 -0.91 21.27
N LYS A 6 -19.30 -2.13 21.07
CA LYS A 6 -18.94 -3.08 22.12
C LYS A 6 -17.45 -3.02 22.47
N ASN A 7 -16.72 -2.07 21.89
CA ASN A 7 -15.27 -1.92 22.01
C ASN A 7 -14.46 -3.04 21.34
N ASP A 8 -15.08 -3.81 20.44
CA ASP A 8 -14.38 -4.82 19.65
C ASP A 8 -13.69 -4.17 18.44
N VAL A 9 -12.49 -4.63 18.10
CA VAL A 9 -11.75 -4.10 16.94
C VAL A 9 -12.52 -4.37 15.66
N ALA A 10 -12.88 -3.30 14.96
CA ALA A 10 -13.59 -3.36 13.68
C ALA A 10 -12.62 -3.16 12.50
N ILE A 11 -11.59 -2.33 12.70
CA ILE A 11 -10.67 -1.94 11.64
C ILE A 11 -9.27 -1.60 12.17
N LEU A 12 -8.26 -2.05 11.44
CA LEU A 12 -6.87 -1.68 11.62
C LEU A 12 -6.33 -1.18 10.28
N ALA A 13 -5.68 -0.03 10.32
CA ALA A 13 -4.87 0.45 9.22
C ALA A 13 -3.65 1.12 9.86
N ALA A 14 -2.47 0.60 9.54
CA ALA A 14 -1.21 1.15 9.97
C ALA A 14 -0.33 1.46 8.75
N ALA A 15 0.52 2.45 8.93
CA ALA A 15 1.46 2.89 7.93
C ALA A 15 2.83 3.06 8.60
N ARG A 16 3.89 2.73 7.85
CA ARG A 16 5.27 2.97 8.25
C ARG A 16 5.88 4.01 7.31
N LEU A 17 6.63 4.96 7.86
CA LEU A 17 7.46 5.84 7.06
C LEU A 17 8.82 5.19 6.85
N TYR A 18 9.22 5.04 5.59
CA TYR A 18 10.59 4.69 5.22
C TYR A 18 11.29 5.93 4.67
N ASP A 19 12.52 6.16 5.12
CA ASP A 19 13.45 7.07 4.44
C ASP A 19 14.32 6.26 3.48
N LEU A 20 14.02 6.38 2.20
CA LEU A 20 14.71 5.74 1.09
C LEU A 20 15.51 6.76 0.28
N SER A 21 16.02 7.82 0.89
CA SER A 21 16.79 8.87 0.19
C SER A 21 18.12 8.37 -0.40
N HIS A 22 18.62 7.22 0.07
CA HIS A 22 19.89 6.62 -0.34
C HIS A 22 19.75 5.19 -0.88
N THR A 23 18.53 4.76 -1.19
CA THR A 23 18.22 3.45 -1.77
C THR A 23 16.90 3.56 -2.56
N CYS A 24 16.28 2.45 -2.92
CA CYS A 24 14.95 2.45 -3.53
C CYS A 24 14.05 1.41 -2.85
N PHE A 25 12.75 1.46 -3.17
CA PHE A 25 11.76 0.53 -2.63
C PHE A 25 12.16 -0.93 -2.90
N ALA A 26 12.59 -1.24 -4.13
CA ALA A 26 13.04 -2.58 -4.49
C ALA A 26 14.19 -3.07 -3.61
N GLU A 27 15.26 -2.29 -3.48
CA GLU A 27 16.43 -2.65 -2.66
C GLU A 27 16.07 -2.75 -1.17
N HIS A 28 15.21 -1.88 -0.65
CA HIS A 28 14.77 -1.93 0.73
C HIS A 28 14.07 -3.26 1.06
N PHE A 29 13.14 -3.69 0.22
CA PHE A 29 12.43 -4.96 0.39
C PHE A 29 13.35 -6.17 0.15
N GLN A 30 14.18 -6.14 -0.89
CA GLN A 30 15.15 -7.20 -1.19
C GLN A 30 16.21 -7.37 -0.10
N SER A 31 16.57 -6.30 0.62
CA SER A 31 17.47 -6.36 1.78
C SER A 31 16.80 -6.95 3.03
N LEU A 32 15.51 -7.26 2.96
CA LEU A 32 14.65 -7.73 4.05
C LEU A 32 14.46 -6.76 5.23
N ARG A 33 14.99 -5.54 5.14
CA ARG A 33 14.84 -4.49 6.18
C ARG A 33 13.40 -4.02 6.37
N ALA A 34 12.52 -4.28 5.40
CA ALA A 34 11.09 -4.04 5.56
C ALA A 34 10.47 -4.98 6.64
N PHE A 35 11.01 -6.19 6.77
CA PHE A 35 10.47 -7.27 7.59
C PHE A 35 11.21 -7.45 8.92
N TYR A 36 12.52 -7.21 8.94
CA TYR A 36 13.37 -7.39 10.12
C TYR A 36 14.06 -6.08 10.53
N ALA A 37 14.20 -5.87 11.84
CA ALA A 37 14.98 -4.76 12.38
C ALA A 37 16.48 -4.89 12.01
N ASP A 38 17.01 -6.12 12.09
CA ASP A 38 18.32 -6.48 11.58
C ASP A 38 18.25 -7.83 10.85
N PRO A 39 18.20 -7.83 9.50
CA PRO A 39 18.13 -9.06 8.72
C PRO A 39 19.33 -10.00 8.93
N THR A 40 20.50 -9.49 9.31
CA THR A 40 21.69 -10.35 9.49
C THR A 40 21.59 -11.24 10.71
N ILE A 41 20.79 -10.84 11.69
CA ILE A 41 20.57 -11.54 12.97
C ILE A 41 19.24 -12.30 12.94
N HIS A 42 18.20 -11.70 12.38
CA HIS A 42 16.82 -12.17 12.55
C HIS A 42 16.23 -12.88 11.32
N ALA A 43 16.79 -12.70 10.12
CA ALA A 43 16.25 -13.38 8.94
C ALA A 43 16.72 -14.83 8.93
N HIS A 44 15.81 -15.74 8.58
CA HIS A 44 16.19 -17.11 8.30
C HIS A 44 17.03 -17.14 7.00
N PRO A 45 18.05 -18.01 6.86
CA PRO A 45 18.96 -18.01 5.70
C PRO A 45 18.30 -18.22 4.32
N LEU A 46 17.07 -18.72 4.30
CA LEU A 46 16.28 -18.93 3.08
C LEU A 46 15.20 -17.86 2.85
N ASP A 47 15.10 -16.89 3.76
CA ASP A 47 14.23 -15.75 3.57
C ASP A 47 14.74 -14.93 2.40
N ARG A 48 13.82 -14.53 1.52
CA ARG A 48 14.16 -13.71 0.37
C ARG A 48 12.95 -12.92 -0.09
N CYS A 49 13.24 -11.78 -0.64
CA CYS A 49 12.28 -10.95 -1.35
C CYS A 49 12.93 -10.55 -2.67
N THR A 50 12.19 -10.67 -3.77
CA THR A 50 12.62 -10.17 -5.08
C THR A 50 11.60 -9.16 -5.59
N CYS A 51 12.08 -8.00 -6.06
CA CYS A 51 11.24 -6.98 -6.66
C CYS A 51 11.59 -6.85 -8.14
N THR A 52 10.70 -7.26 -9.03
CA THR A 52 10.89 -7.20 -10.49
C THR A 52 10.23 -5.98 -11.13
N ALA A 53 9.27 -5.36 -10.44
CA ALA A 53 8.63 -4.10 -10.81
C ALA A 53 9.66 -2.99 -11.12
N PRO A 54 9.78 -2.52 -12.37
CA PRO A 54 10.70 -1.43 -12.72
C PRO A 54 10.44 -0.14 -11.92
N SER A 55 9.18 0.14 -11.58
CA SER A 55 8.79 1.32 -10.81
C SER A 55 9.31 1.25 -9.38
N ALA A 56 9.41 0.06 -8.78
CA ALA A 56 9.99 -0.13 -7.45
C ALA A 56 11.44 0.35 -7.35
N LYS A 57 12.21 0.33 -8.47
CA LYS A 57 13.59 0.84 -8.52
C LYS A 57 13.67 2.37 -8.62
N LYS A 58 12.56 3.02 -8.99
CA LYS A 58 12.47 4.48 -9.15
C LYS A 58 11.88 5.17 -7.92
N ILE A 59 11.19 4.42 -7.05
CA ILE A 59 10.60 4.95 -5.82
C ILE A 59 11.71 5.11 -4.76
N THR A 60 12.01 6.36 -4.43
CA THR A 60 13.04 6.78 -3.46
C THR A 60 12.49 7.92 -2.58
N GLY A 61 13.28 8.41 -1.62
CA GLY A 61 12.87 9.51 -0.72
C GLY A 61 11.96 9.05 0.42
N LYS A 62 11.03 9.90 0.87
CA LYS A 62 10.09 9.55 1.96
C LYS A 62 8.94 8.72 1.40
N VAL A 63 8.86 7.46 1.82
CA VAL A 63 7.80 6.54 1.40
C VAL A 63 6.89 6.19 2.58
N ALA A 64 5.62 6.59 2.49
CA ALA A 64 4.59 6.10 3.40
C ALA A 64 4.08 4.74 2.91
N TYR A 65 4.50 3.67 3.57
CA TYR A 65 4.13 2.30 3.22
C TYR A 65 2.91 1.83 4.04
N HIS A 66 1.86 1.40 3.35
CA HIS A 66 0.60 0.91 3.91
C HIS A 66 0.51 -0.60 3.67
N GLY A 67 1.14 -1.40 4.53
CA GLY A 67 1.12 -2.87 4.46
C GLY A 67 0.16 -3.54 5.45
N ASP A 68 -0.19 -2.84 6.54
CA ASP A 68 -0.93 -3.42 7.66
C ASP A 68 -2.38 -2.96 7.63
N TYR A 69 -3.22 -3.71 6.90
CA TYR A 69 -4.62 -3.37 6.69
C TYR A 69 -5.55 -4.54 6.97
N TRP A 70 -6.49 -4.35 7.89
CA TRP A 70 -7.47 -5.37 8.26
C TRP A 70 -8.83 -4.76 8.56
N VAL A 71 -9.87 -5.40 8.03
CA VAL A 71 -11.27 -5.06 8.30
C VAL A 71 -11.98 -6.32 8.78
N ARG A 72 -12.75 -6.22 9.86
CA ARG A 72 -13.56 -7.32 10.37
C ARG A 72 -14.62 -7.72 9.33
N ARG A 73 -14.90 -9.03 9.24
CA ARG A 73 -15.69 -9.63 8.14
C ARG A 73 -17.05 -8.96 7.93
N ASP A 74 -17.75 -8.60 9.00
CA ASP A 74 -19.06 -7.96 9.00
C ASP A 74 -19.05 -6.50 8.50
N PHE A 75 -17.89 -5.85 8.41
CA PHE A 75 -17.71 -4.50 7.86
C PHE A 75 -17.17 -4.49 6.43
N ARG A 76 -16.71 -5.63 5.90
CA ARG A 76 -16.23 -5.74 4.51
C ARG A 76 -17.39 -5.51 3.52
N GLY A 77 -17.09 -4.85 2.40
CA GLY A 77 -18.08 -4.53 1.37
C GLY A 77 -19.06 -3.40 1.73
N LYS A 78 -18.96 -2.79 2.92
CA LYS A 78 -19.84 -1.70 3.38
C LYS A 78 -19.23 -0.31 3.24
N GLY A 79 -18.25 -0.14 2.35
CA GLY A 79 -17.57 1.14 2.11
C GLY A 79 -16.53 1.55 3.15
N MET A 80 -16.38 0.82 4.26
CA MET A 80 -15.39 1.11 5.30
C MET A 80 -13.97 1.25 4.76
N SER A 81 -13.60 0.37 3.80
CA SER A 81 -12.30 0.41 3.15
C SER A 81 -11.99 1.70 2.41
N LYS A 82 -12.98 2.25 1.72
CA LYS A 82 -12.84 3.53 1.02
C LYS A 82 -12.63 4.67 2.02
N ILE A 83 -13.43 4.69 3.10
CA ILE A 83 -13.37 5.76 4.11
C ILE A 83 -12.01 5.76 4.81
N ILE A 84 -11.58 4.60 5.32
CA ILE A 84 -10.34 4.53 6.09
C ILE A 84 -9.11 4.80 5.22
N ALA A 85 -9.10 4.36 3.96
CA ALA A 85 -7.97 4.63 3.07
C ALA A 85 -7.80 6.13 2.84
N ARG A 86 -8.91 6.88 2.72
CA ARG A 86 -8.84 8.35 2.61
C ARG A 86 -8.34 9.01 3.88
N ILE A 87 -8.75 8.50 5.04
CA ILE A 87 -8.22 8.96 6.34
C ILE A 87 -6.72 8.67 6.44
N THR A 88 -6.27 7.44 6.14
CA THR A 88 -4.86 7.07 6.26
C THR A 88 -3.99 7.82 5.27
N HIS A 89 -4.45 8.05 4.04
CA HIS A 89 -3.79 8.91 3.05
C HIS A 89 -3.61 10.34 3.59
N GLY A 90 -4.68 10.92 4.15
CA GLY A 90 -4.64 12.27 4.71
C GLY A 90 -3.72 12.38 5.93
N LEU A 91 -3.74 11.39 6.81
CA LEU A 91 -2.83 11.32 7.96
C LEU A 91 -1.38 11.16 7.51
N SER A 92 -1.08 10.26 6.57
CA SER A 92 0.27 10.12 6.03
C SER A 92 0.76 11.42 5.38
N PHE A 93 -0.11 12.11 4.64
CA PHE A 93 0.22 13.41 4.05
C PHE A 93 0.50 14.47 5.12
N ALA A 94 -0.41 14.63 6.09
CA ALA A 94 -0.30 15.64 7.14
C ALA A 94 0.90 15.43 8.05
N LEU A 95 1.24 14.18 8.37
CA LEU A 95 2.32 13.85 9.28
C LEU A 95 3.70 13.87 8.61
N TRP A 96 3.78 13.44 7.35
CA TRP A 96 5.08 13.14 6.73
C TRP A 96 5.33 13.80 5.38
N ALA A 97 4.29 14.33 4.72
CA ALA A 97 4.35 14.84 3.35
C ALA A 97 5.24 13.96 2.44
N PRO A 98 4.89 12.67 2.27
CA PRO A 98 5.75 11.70 1.63
C PRO A 98 5.88 11.96 0.12
N ASP A 99 7.01 11.56 -0.45
CA ASP A 99 7.28 11.59 -1.88
C ASP A 99 6.50 10.49 -2.61
N PHE A 100 6.21 9.38 -1.91
CA PHE A 100 5.35 8.30 -2.39
C PHE A 100 4.49 7.71 -1.28
N LEU A 101 3.29 7.29 -1.64
CA LEU A 101 2.44 6.40 -0.82
C LEU A 101 2.39 5.05 -1.53
N CYS A 102 2.84 4.00 -0.87
CA CYS A 102 3.00 2.66 -1.46
C CYS A 102 2.27 1.59 -0.65
N GLY A 103 1.94 0.49 -1.30
CA GLY A 103 1.44 -0.73 -0.67
C GLY A 103 1.78 -1.95 -1.52
N LEU A 104 1.66 -3.13 -0.93
CA LEU A 104 1.76 -4.41 -1.61
C LEU A 104 0.42 -5.12 -1.47
N VAL A 105 -0.08 -5.66 -2.58
CA VAL A 105 -1.38 -6.33 -2.61
C VAL A 105 -1.35 -7.57 -3.47
N ALA A 106 -1.99 -8.63 -2.99
CA ALA A 106 -2.20 -9.82 -3.79
C ALA A 106 -3.07 -9.52 -5.02
N ARG A 107 -2.79 -10.20 -6.14
CA ARG A 107 -3.48 -10.02 -7.43
C ARG A 107 -5.01 -10.02 -7.33
N TRP A 108 -5.59 -10.88 -6.49
CA TRP A 108 -7.04 -10.97 -6.32
C TRP A 108 -7.68 -9.66 -5.79
N SER A 109 -6.91 -8.80 -5.10
CA SER A 109 -7.38 -7.50 -4.63
C SER A 109 -7.55 -6.50 -5.78
N LEU A 110 -6.70 -6.59 -6.81
CA LEU A 110 -6.84 -5.83 -8.05
C LEU A 110 -8.05 -6.32 -8.83
N ASP A 111 -8.17 -7.65 -9.02
CA ASP A 111 -9.26 -8.25 -9.80
C ASP A 111 -10.65 -7.90 -9.24
N LYS A 112 -10.77 -7.73 -7.91
CA LYS A 112 -12.01 -7.33 -7.23
C LYS A 112 -12.23 -5.81 -7.15
N GLY A 113 -11.36 -5.00 -7.74
CA GLY A 113 -11.42 -3.54 -7.70
C GLY A 113 -11.25 -2.94 -6.30
N ILE A 114 -10.66 -3.68 -5.35
CA ILE A 114 -10.47 -3.23 -3.97
C ILE A 114 -9.43 -2.11 -3.91
N VAL A 115 -8.36 -2.24 -4.70
CA VAL A 115 -7.28 -1.24 -4.80
C VAL A 115 -7.80 0.12 -5.26
N ALA A 116 -8.73 0.13 -6.21
CA ALA A 116 -9.39 1.36 -6.66
C ALA A 116 -10.20 2.04 -5.53
N GLN A 117 -10.77 1.26 -4.61
CA GLN A 117 -11.45 1.80 -3.42
C GLN A 117 -10.46 2.43 -2.43
N TYR A 118 -9.25 1.87 -2.30
CA TYR A 118 -8.16 2.48 -1.52
C TYR A 118 -7.67 3.78 -2.15
N GLY A 119 -7.78 3.90 -3.48
CA GLY A 119 -7.43 5.11 -4.21
C GLY A 119 -5.96 5.16 -4.60
N TYR A 120 -5.29 4.04 -4.79
CA TYR A 120 -4.00 4.05 -5.48
C TYR A 120 -4.21 4.42 -6.95
N ALA A 121 -3.27 5.18 -7.51
CA ALA A 121 -3.35 5.65 -8.89
C ALA A 121 -2.67 4.67 -9.86
N HIS A 122 -1.63 3.98 -9.37
CA HIS A 122 -0.78 3.11 -10.17
C HIS A 122 -0.67 1.73 -9.56
N HIS A 123 -0.46 0.73 -10.42
CA HIS A 123 -0.14 -0.63 -10.01
C HIS A 123 0.80 -1.31 -11.01
N GLU A 124 1.68 -2.18 -10.53
CA GLU A 124 2.65 -2.93 -11.35
C GLU A 124 2.91 -4.30 -10.73
N GLU A 125 3.02 -5.33 -11.56
CA GLU A 125 3.32 -6.69 -11.11
C GLU A 125 4.76 -6.82 -10.60
N GLY A 126 5.01 -7.84 -9.77
CA GLY A 126 6.35 -8.10 -9.25
C GLY A 126 6.83 -7.08 -8.22
N GLY A 127 5.90 -6.53 -7.44
CA GLY A 127 6.20 -5.60 -6.37
C GLY A 127 7.00 -6.26 -5.25
N SER A 128 6.62 -7.48 -4.86
CA SER A 128 7.33 -8.28 -3.86
C SER A 128 7.02 -9.77 -4.04
N ILE A 129 7.99 -10.52 -4.54
CA ILE A 129 7.97 -11.99 -4.54
C ILE A 129 8.68 -12.43 -3.27
N LEU A 130 7.90 -12.71 -2.23
CA LEU A 130 8.35 -12.88 -0.85
C LEU A 130 8.34 -14.36 -0.45
N GLN A 131 9.39 -14.78 0.24
CA GLN A 131 9.39 -16.00 1.05
C GLN A 131 9.96 -15.68 2.43
N LEU A 132 9.15 -15.89 3.48
CA LEU A 132 9.58 -15.87 4.88
C LEU A 132 9.29 -17.25 5.50
N VAL A 133 10.33 -17.99 5.85
CA VAL A 133 10.27 -19.40 6.23
C VAL A 133 9.56 -19.60 7.56
N GLU A 134 9.98 -18.87 8.60
CA GLU A 134 9.43 -19.06 9.95
C GLU A 134 7.96 -18.70 10.04
N ASN A 135 7.51 -17.74 9.22
CA ASN A 135 6.12 -17.32 9.16
C ASN A 135 5.27 -18.16 8.19
N ASN A 136 5.89 -19.09 7.45
CA ASN A 136 5.25 -19.83 6.37
C ASN A 136 4.54 -18.91 5.35
N ILE A 137 5.22 -17.82 4.98
CA ILE A 137 4.73 -16.83 4.02
C ILE A 137 5.41 -17.08 2.68
N VAL A 138 4.59 -17.23 1.63
CA VAL A 138 5.01 -17.24 0.24
C VAL A 138 3.99 -16.42 -0.53
N ASP A 139 4.37 -15.19 -0.90
CA ASP A 139 3.48 -14.23 -1.53
C ASP A 139 4.10 -13.66 -2.82
N ASP A 140 3.25 -13.33 -3.78
CA ASP A 140 3.61 -12.64 -5.01
C ASP A 140 2.68 -11.43 -5.17
N ASP A 141 3.13 -10.32 -4.59
CA ASP A 141 2.35 -9.11 -4.46
C ASP A 141 2.66 -8.10 -5.56
N TRP A 142 1.60 -7.42 -6.00
CA TRP A 142 1.68 -6.27 -6.88
C TRP A 142 2.03 -5.03 -6.07
N LEU A 143 2.88 -4.19 -6.66
CA LEU A 143 3.13 -2.85 -6.15
C LEU A 143 1.94 -1.97 -6.50
N VAL A 144 1.40 -1.26 -5.51
CA VAL A 144 0.43 -0.18 -5.72
C VAL A 144 1.01 1.11 -5.17
N TRP A 145 0.87 2.21 -5.89
CA TRP A 145 1.42 3.48 -5.42
C TRP A 145 0.68 4.70 -5.92
N ARG A 146 1.09 5.82 -5.34
CA ARG A 146 0.73 7.18 -5.69
C ARG A 146 1.91 8.09 -5.38
N THR A 147 2.16 9.10 -6.22
CA THR A 147 3.19 10.12 -5.93
C THR A 147 2.72 11.10 -4.84
N GLY A 148 3.65 11.81 -4.22
CA GLY A 148 3.35 12.86 -3.25
C GLY A 148 2.55 14.02 -3.86
N GLU A 149 2.75 14.30 -5.15
CA GLU A 149 1.99 15.30 -5.91
C GLU A 149 0.53 14.86 -6.12
N GLU A 150 0.31 13.63 -6.54
CA GLU A 150 -1.03 13.04 -6.68
C GLU A 150 -1.74 12.90 -5.32
N LEU A 151 -0.97 12.73 -4.25
CA LEU A 151 -1.52 12.72 -2.90
C LEU A 151 -1.92 14.12 -2.46
N ARG A 152 -1.09 15.13 -2.74
CA ARG A 152 -1.39 16.54 -2.46
C ARG A 152 -2.64 17.02 -3.19
N SER A 153 -2.76 16.71 -4.49
CA SER A 153 -3.90 17.14 -5.31
C SER A 153 -5.25 16.61 -4.80
N GLN A 154 -5.26 15.52 -4.04
CA GLN A 154 -6.46 15.00 -3.38
C GLN A 154 -6.98 15.93 -2.26
N PHE A 155 -6.08 16.66 -1.60
CA PHE A 155 -6.40 17.48 -0.43
C PHE A 155 -6.40 18.99 -0.72
N ASP A 156 -5.93 19.40 -1.90
CA ASP A 156 -5.98 20.80 -2.34
C ASP A 156 -7.37 21.16 -2.91
N PRO A 157 -8.10 22.10 -2.29
CA PRO A 157 -9.45 22.50 -2.74
C PRO A 157 -9.48 23.13 -4.14
N GLY A 158 -8.34 23.56 -4.67
CA GLY A 158 -8.21 24.25 -5.95
C GLY A 158 -8.07 23.33 -7.17
N HIS A 159 -7.85 22.03 -6.98
CA HIS A 159 -7.67 21.08 -8.08
C HIS A 159 -8.98 20.33 -8.36
N LYS A 160 -9.89 20.96 -9.12
CA LYS A 160 -10.97 20.24 -9.79
C LYS A 160 -10.35 19.40 -10.92
N GLY A 161 -9.82 18.23 -10.59
CA GLY A 161 -9.42 17.24 -11.58
C GLY A 161 -10.66 16.65 -12.23
N ASP A 162 -10.71 16.70 -13.57
CA ASP A 162 -11.76 16.09 -14.38
C ASP A 162 -11.98 14.63 -13.98
N LEU A 163 -13.15 14.35 -13.42
CA LEU A 163 -13.65 13.00 -13.28
C LEU A 163 -13.78 12.43 -14.70
N ILE A 164 -12.88 11.54 -15.06
CA ILE A 164 -12.99 10.71 -16.26
C ILE A 164 -14.34 10.01 -16.20
N GLN A 165 -15.31 10.51 -16.98
CA GLN A 165 -16.52 9.78 -17.32
C GLN A 165 -16.12 8.65 -18.26
N THR A 166 -15.89 7.45 -17.73
CA THR A 166 -16.03 6.22 -18.51
C THR A 166 -17.43 5.67 -18.28
N THR A 167 -18.40 6.34 -18.92
CA THR A 167 -19.65 5.68 -19.29
C THR A 167 -19.48 5.16 -20.71
N THR A 168 -19.21 3.87 -20.85
CA THR A 168 -19.63 3.13 -22.04
C THR A 168 -20.33 1.88 -21.58
N VAL A 169 -21.64 2.02 -21.39
CA VAL A 169 -22.57 0.90 -21.50
C VAL A 169 -22.62 0.57 -22.99
N CYS A 170 -22.00 -0.53 -23.41
CA CYS A 170 -22.36 -1.17 -24.67
C CYS A 170 -23.30 -2.33 -24.35
N LEU A 171 -24.60 -2.06 -24.50
CA LEU A 171 -25.60 -3.07 -24.81
C LEU A 171 -25.48 -3.41 -26.30
N ALA A 172 -25.28 -4.69 -26.60
CA ALA A 172 -25.77 -5.35 -27.80
C ALA A 172 -25.95 -6.84 -27.45
#